data_AF-H8Z788-F1
#
_entry.id   AF-H8Z788-F1
#
_cell.length_a   1.000
_cell.length_b   1.000
_cell.length_c   1.000
_cell.angle_alpha   90.00
_cell.angle_beta   90.00
_cell.angle_gamma   90.00
#
_symmetry.space_group_name_H-M   'P 1'
#
loop_
_entity.id
_entity.type
_entity.pdbx_description
1 polymer ?
#
loop_
_entity_poly.entity_id
_entity_poly.type
_entity_poly.pdbx_seq_one_letter_code
_entity_poly.pdbx_strand_id
1 'polypeptide(L)'
;MRVISKKPLREFWQRHPQSRASLEEWFRKASAMRADSFAQLRATFASADYVDGFTIFDIGGNRYRIASPPWCTTTANACMSGR
;
A
#
# COMPACT_ATOMS: atom_id res chain seq x y z
N MET A 1 -0.14 2.42 8.85
CA MET A 1 0.77 2.34 7.70
C MET A 1 1.52 3.66 7.60
N ARG A 2 2.85 3.65 7.37
CA ARG A 2 3.60 4.90 7.19
C ARG A 2 3.99 5.07 5.73
N VAL A 3 3.37 6.03 5.05
CA VAL A 3 3.71 6.38 3.66
C VAL A 3 4.85 7.40 3.67
N ILE A 4 6.00 7.03 3.10
CA ILE A 4 7.23 7.83 3.16
C ILE A 4 7.20 8.99 2.17
N SER A 5 6.68 8.77 0.96
CA SER A 5 6.72 9.79 -0.09
C SER A 5 5.57 9.65 -1.08
N LYS A 6 5.07 10.81 -1.53
CA LYS A 6 4.11 10.93 -2.65
C LYS A 6 4.81 10.97 -4.01
N LYS A 7 6.15 11.11 -4.04
CA LYS A 7 6.94 11.30 -5.27
C LYS A 7 6.73 10.16 -6.30
N PRO A 8 6.81 8.86 -5.93
CA PRO A 8 6.62 7.79 -6.90
C PRO A 8 5.21 7.79 -7.52
N LEU A 9 4.19 8.14 -6.73
CA LEU A 9 2.81 8.25 -7.22
C LEU A 9 2.68 9.40 -8.23
N ARG A 10 3.34 10.53 -7.96
CA ARG A 10 3.37 11.69 -8.86
C ARG A 10 4.01 11.37 -10.20
N GLU A 11 5.16 10.72 -10.17
CA GLU A 11 5.89 10.30 -11.38
C GLU A 11 5.08 9.28 -12.18
N PHE A 12 4.35 8.39 -11.49
CA PHE A 12 3.47 7.43 -12.15
C PHE A 12 2.29 8.11 -12.85
N TRP A 13 1.55 8.99 -12.15
CA TRP A 13 0.38 9.62 -12.77
C TRP A 13 0.74 10.68 -13.81
N GLN A 14 1.99 11.18 -13.84
CA GLN A 14 2.47 12.02 -14.94
C GLN A 14 2.50 11.22 -16.25
N ARG A 15 2.83 9.92 -16.19
CA ARG A 15 2.81 9.00 -17.33
C ARG A 15 1.43 8.41 -17.58
N HIS A 16 0.63 8.24 -16.52
CA HIS A 16 -0.72 7.68 -16.58
C HIS A 16 -1.73 8.62 -15.89
N PRO A 17 -2.14 9.73 -16.51
CA PRO A 17 -2.99 10.75 -15.87
C PRO A 17 -4.28 10.21 -15.27
N GLN A 18 -4.90 9.19 -15.90
CA GLN A 18 -6.12 8.56 -15.39
C GLN A 18 -5.95 7.86 -14.03
N SER A 19 -4.72 7.57 -13.61
CA SER A 19 -4.43 6.93 -12.32
C SER A 19 -4.43 7.93 -11.15
N ARG A 20 -4.32 9.23 -11.43
CA ARG A 20 -4.12 10.27 -10.41
C ARG A 20 -5.17 10.22 -9.30
N ALA A 21 -6.45 10.22 -9.65
CA ALA A 21 -7.53 10.23 -8.67
C ALA A 21 -7.46 9.02 -7.73
N SER A 22 -7.25 7.82 -8.28
CA SER A 22 -7.15 6.59 -7.51
C SER A 22 -5.89 6.55 -6.63
N LEU A 23 -4.76 7.05 -7.13
CA LEU A 23 -3.50 7.14 -6.37
C LEU A 23 -3.58 8.17 -5.24
N GLU A 24 -4.24 9.31 -5.48
CA GLU A 24 -4.47 10.34 -4.45
C GLU A 24 -5.40 9.84 -3.36
N GLU A 25 -6.47 9.13 -3.72
CA GLU A 25 -7.38 8.52 -2.76
C GLU A 25 -6.67 7.47 -1.92
N TRP A 26 -5.90 6.58 -2.55
CA TRP A 26 -5.09 5.58 -1.84
C TRP A 26 -4.13 6.27 -0.88
N PHE A 27 -3.38 7.29 -1.34
CA PHE A 27 -2.40 8.00 -0.51
C PHE A 27 -3.07 8.61 0.71
N ARG A 28 -4.22 9.28 0.53
CA ARG A 28 -4.97 9.87 1.65
C ARG A 28 -5.38 8.83 2.69
N LYS A 29 -5.93 7.69 2.25
CA LYS A 29 -6.35 6.59 3.15
C LYS A 29 -5.15 5.95 3.85
N ALA A 30 -4.10 5.62 3.10
CA ALA A 30 -2.90 4.96 3.60
C ALA A 30 -2.10 5.86 4.56
N SER A 31 -2.03 7.17 4.31
CA SER A 31 -1.35 8.14 5.19
C SER A 31 -2.12 8.44 6.47
N ALA A 32 -3.45 8.33 6.46
CA ALA A 32 -4.29 8.59 7.64
C ALA A 32 -4.43 7.36 8.55
N MET A 33 -4.17 6.15 8.04
CA MET A 33 -4.38 4.94 8.81
C MET A 33 -3.16 4.57 9.67
N ARG A 34 -3.41 4.17 10.92
CA ARG A 34 -2.49 3.34 11.68
C ARG A 34 -2.89 1.88 11.45
N ALA A 35 -1.92 1.06 11.06
CA ALA A 35 -2.14 -0.35 10.77
C ALA A 35 -1.02 -1.10 11.47
N ASP A 36 -1.35 -1.74 12.58
CA ASP A 36 -0.39 -2.47 13.40
C ASP A 36 -0.37 -3.97 13.01
N SER A 37 -1.32 -4.41 12.17
CA SER A 37 -1.35 -5.76 11.59
C SER A 37 -1.90 -5.76 10.16
N PHE A 38 -1.58 -6.83 9.42
CA PHE A 38 -2.12 -7.05 8.07
C PHE A 38 -3.65 -7.20 8.06
N ALA A 39 -4.25 -7.77 9.11
CA ALA A 39 -5.70 -7.88 9.21
C ALA A 39 -6.41 -6.51 9.25
N GLN A 40 -5.88 -5.56 10.03
CA GLN A 40 -6.40 -4.18 10.05
C GLN A 40 -6.22 -3.50 8.68
N LEU A 41 -5.11 -3.81 8.01
CA LEU A 41 -4.84 -3.29 6.68
C LEU A 41 -5.86 -3.83 5.66
N ARG A 42 -6.17 -5.13 5.68
CA ARG A 42 -7.21 -5.74 4.85
C ARG A 42 -8.63 -5.26 5.17
N ALA A 43 -8.90 -4.89 6.42
CA ALA A 43 -10.19 -4.29 6.79
C ALA A 43 -10.44 -2.96 6.06
N THR A 44 -9.37 -2.22 5.72
CA THR A 44 -9.47 -0.97 4.94
C THR A 44 -9.30 -1.21 3.45
N PHE A 45 -8.41 -2.13 3.08
CA PHE A 45 -8.06 -2.47 1.71
C PHE A 45 -8.28 -3.97 1.49
N ALA A 46 -9.52 -4.37 1.20
CA ALA A 46 -9.90 -5.78 1.11
C ALA A 46 -9.07 -6.60 0.09
N SER A 47 -8.62 -5.93 -0.97
CA SER A 47 -7.74 -6.44 -2.03
C SER A 47 -6.24 -6.27 -1.73
N ALA A 48 -5.86 -6.01 -0.48
CA ALA A 48 -4.46 -5.99 -0.12
C ALA A 48 -3.94 -7.42 0.01
N ASP A 49 -2.82 -7.68 -0.67
CA ASP A 49 -2.13 -8.96 -0.69
C ASP A 49 -0.69 -8.82 -0.17
N TYR A 50 -0.10 -9.94 0.22
CA TYR A 50 1.30 -10.01 0.61
C TYR A 50 2.07 -10.91 -0.36
N VAL A 51 3.06 -10.35 -1.05
CA VAL A 51 3.85 -11.03 -2.08
C VAL A 51 5.32 -10.67 -1.91
N ASP A 52 6.18 -11.67 -1.73
CA ASP A 52 7.64 -11.54 -1.67
C ASP A 52 8.16 -10.45 -0.72
N GLY A 53 7.52 -10.33 0.44
CA GLY A 53 7.90 -9.32 1.43
C GLY A 53 7.12 -8.00 1.32
N PHE A 54 6.42 -7.77 0.22
CA PHE A 54 5.69 -6.52 -0.05
C PHE A 54 4.20 -6.65 0.21
N THR A 55 3.59 -5.55 0.65
CA THR A 55 2.13 -5.40 0.62
C THR A 55 1.71 -4.78 -0.70
N ILE A 56 0.89 -5.51 -1.45
CA ILE A 56 0.37 -5.09 -2.76
C ILE A 56 -1.05 -4.56 -2.58
N PHE A 57 -1.34 -3.40 -3.16
CA PHE A 57 -2.67 -2.80 -3.17
C PHE A 57 -3.18 -2.64 -4.59
N ASP A 58 -4.34 -3.22 -4.89
CA ASP A 58 -5.07 -2.94 -6.13
C ASP A 58 -5.80 -1.59 -6.03
N ILE A 59 -5.64 -0.74 -7.04
CA ILE A 59 -6.28 0.58 -7.09
C ILE A 59 -6.96 0.85 -8.44
N GLY A 60 -7.93 1.76 -8.43
CA GLY A 60 -8.62 2.20 -9.63
C GLY A 60 -9.41 1.09 -10.32
N GLY A 61 -10.02 0.18 -9.55
CA GLY A 61 -10.75 -0.96 -10.09
C GLY A 61 -9.83 -2.03 -10.67
N ASN A 62 -8.77 -2.41 -9.93
CA ASN A 62 -7.78 -3.40 -10.35
C ASN A 62 -6.97 -3.02 -11.61
N ARG A 63 -6.86 -1.72 -11.92
CA ARG A 63 -6.09 -1.23 -13.07
C ARG A 63 -4.62 -0.98 -12.76
N TYR A 64 -4.29 -0.68 -11.51
CA TYR A 64 -2.92 -0.40 -11.08
C TYR A 64 -2.63 -1.07 -9.74
N ARG A 65 -1.34 -1.28 -9.46
CA ARG A 65 -0.85 -1.85 -8.21
C ARG A 65 0.17 -0.94 -7.55
N ILE A 66 0.10 -0.86 -6.23
CA ILE A 66 1.13 -0.23 -5.41
C ILE A 66 1.79 -1.32 -4.59
N ALA A 67 3.11 -1.44 -4.72
CA ALA A 67 3.92 -2.25 -3.82
C ALA A 67 4.47 -1.35 -2.70
N SER A 68 4.14 -1.68 -1.45
CA SER A 68 4.71 -1.05 -0.28
C SER A 68 5.61 -2.05 0.45
N PRO A 69 6.87 -1.71 0.73
CA PRO A 69 7.69 -2.55 1.60
C PRO A 69 7.08 -2.57 3.02
N PRO A 70 7.38 -3.61 3.81
CA PRO A 70 6.95 -3.69 5.19
C PRO A 70 7.72 -2.63 5.99
N TRP A 71 7.08 -2.06 6.99
CA TRP A 71 7.69 -0.99 7.80
C TRP A 71 8.81 -1.49 8.73
N CYS A 72 9.00 -2.81 8.79
CA CYS A 72 9.76 -3.53 9.79
C CYS A 72 11.02 -4.10 9.16
N THR A 73 12.12 -3.37 9.26
CA THR A 73 13.44 -3.79 8.76
C THR A 73 14.21 -4.52 9.85
N THR A 74 13.85 -5.76 10.19
CA THR A 74 14.76 -6.70 10.89
C THR A 74 14.29 -8.13 10.64
N THR A 75 15.13 -8.88 9.94
CA THR A 75 15.24 -10.35 9.91
C THR A 75 13.94 -11.15 10.05
N ALA A 76 13.32 -11.40 8.89
CA ALA A 76 12.54 -12.60 8.51
C ALA A 76 11.41 -13.18 9.39
N ASN A 77 11.18 -12.81 10.65
CA ASN A 77 10.25 -13.59 11.50
C ASN A 77 9.31 -12.82 12.44
N ALA A 78 9.36 -11.48 12.52
CA ALA A 78 8.65 -10.78 13.60
C ALA A 78 7.41 -9.95 13.18
N CYS A 79 7.22 -9.58 11.92
CA CYS A 79 6.22 -8.55 11.59
C CYS A 79 4.92 -9.04 10.95
N MET A 80 4.76 -10.33 10.66
CA MET A 80 3.49 -10.92 10.19
C MET A 80 3.25 -12.33 10.72
N SER A 81 3.29 -12.53 12.04
CA SER A 81 2.64 -13.70 12.66
C SER A 81 1.15 -13.41 12.86
N GLY A 82 0.45 -13.22 11.74
CA GLY A 82 -1.01 -13.23 11.68
C GLY A 82 -1.43 -14.43 10.85
N ARG A 83 -1.25 -15.63 11.40
CA ARG A 83 -2.10 -16.77 11.04
C ARG A 83 -3.47 -16.56 11.66
#